data_AF-A0A7S0AH47-F1
#
_entry.id   AF-A0A7S0AH47-F1
#
_cell.length_a   1.000
_cell.length_b   1.000
_cell.length_c   1.000
_cell.angle_alpha   90.00
_cell.angle_beta   90.00
_cell.angle_gamma   90.00
#
_symmetry.space_group_name_H-M   'P 1'
#
loop_
_entity.id
_entity.type
_entity.pdbx_description
1 polymer ?
#
loop_
_entity_poly.entity_id
_entity_poly.type
_entity_poly.pdbx_seq_one_letter_code
_entity_poly.pdbx_strand_id
1 'polypeptide(L)'
;SLLLPRLTAYAAGQLLAIYEHRTAVQGFIWEINSFDQWGVELGKKLAIDIRQKLITARTDPNQAPVRAANPATSRILNYYVKQSREAFLLENDEDVEVSRQPNPTTEITRKTHADFFPPEGTGDLGGGAGKLS
;
A
#
# COMPACT_ATOMS: atom_id res chain seq x y z
N SER A 1 14.21 -30.70 -17.34
CA SER A 1 13.11 -31.36 -16.62
C SER A 1 13.72 -32.26 -15.55
N LEU A 2 13.18 -32.26 -14.33
CA LEU A 2 13.60 -33.18 -13.27
C LEU A 2 12.46 -34.15 -13.02
N LEU A 3 12.71 -35.46 -13.16
CA LEU A 3 11.71 -36.50 -12.94
C LEU A 3 12.10 -37.29 -11.69
N LEU A 4 11.18 -37.35 -10.73
CA LEU A 4 11.34 -38.12 -9.50
C LEU A 4 10.40 -39.34 -9.54
N PRO A 5 10.87 -40.53 -9.16
CA PRO A 5 10.02 -41.74 -9.15
C PRO A 5 8.83 -41.63 -8.19
N ARG A 6 9.03 -40.99 -7.02
CA ARG A 6 7.99 -40.71 -6.02
C ARG A 6 8.42 -39.56 -5.11
N LEU A 7 7.49 -38.71 -4.71
CA LEU A 7 7.75 -37.65 -3.72
C LEU A 7 7.70 -38.23 -2.30
N THR A 8 8.82 -38.82 -1.85
CA THR A 8 9.04 -39.20 -0.45
C THR A 8 9.73 -38.05 0.29
N ALA A 9 9.73 -38.07 1.63
CA ALA A 9 10.47 -37.08 2.43
C ALA A 9 11.96 -37.01 2.03
N TYR A 10 12.55 -38.17 1.70
CA TYR A 10 13.91 -38.26 1.18
C TYR A 10 14.06 -37.55 -0.17
N ALA A 11 13.18 -37.84 -1.14
CA ALA A 11 13.23 -37.20 -2.45
C ALA A 11 12.95 -35.69 -2.38
N ALA A 12 12.08 -35.25 -1.46
CA ALA A 12 11.82 -33.84 -1.21
C ALA A 12 13.04 -33.11 -0.64
N GLY A 13 13.77 -33.75 0.30
CA GLY A 13 15.03 -33.23 0.82
C GLY A 13 16.11 -33.10 -0.26
N GLN A 14 16.24 -34.11 -1.12
CA GLN A 14 17.14 -34.04 -2.28
C GLN A 14 16.79 -32.89 -3.23
N LEU A 15 15.50 -32.69 -3.49
CA LEU A 15 15.03 -31.58 -4.31
C LEU A 15 15.40 -30.23 -3.69
N LEU A 16 15.12 -30.03 -2.39
CA LEU A 16 15.45 -28.82 -1.66
C LEU A 16 16.95 -28.53 -1.71
N ALA A 17 17.78 -29.53 -1.39
CA ALA A 17 19.25 -29.41 -1.39
C ALA A 17 19.80 -28.98 -2.77
N ILE A 18 19.25 -29.52 -3.86
CA ILE A 18 19.66 -29.12 -5.23
C ILE A 18 19.33 -27.64 -5.49
N TYR A 19 18.18 -27.14 -5.04
CA TYR A 19 17.80 -25.73 -5.26
C TYR A 19 18.59 -24.77 -4.37
N GLU A 20 18.89 -25.14 -3.13
CA GLU A 20 19.76 -24.36 -2.24
C GLU A 20 21.17 -24.26 -2.82
N HIS A 21 21.74 -25.39 -3.24
CA HIS A 21 23.07 -25.42 -3.85
C HIS A 21 23.11 -24.66 -5.18
N ARG A 22 22.07 -24.81 -6.03
CA ARG A 22 21.96 -24.05 -7.28
C ARG A 22 22.00 -22.54 -7.03
N THR A 23 21.23 -22.05 -6.06
CA THR A 23 21.16 -20.61 -5.74
C THR A 23 22.49 -20.10 -5.16
N ALA A 24 23.17 -20.91 -4.34
CA ALA A 24 24.51 -20.59 -3.84
C ALA A 24 25.54 -20.50 -4.98
N VAL A 25 25.60 -21.50 -5.85
CA VAL A 25 26.53 -21.54 -6.99
C VAL A 25 26.28 -20.38 -7.96
N GLN A 26 25.02 -20.04 -8.23
CA GLN A 26 24.70 -18.89 -9.07
C GLN A 26 25.26 -17.58 -8.51
N GLY A 27 25.19 -17.37 -7.19
CA GLY A 27 25.81 -16.18 -6.58
C GLY A 27 27.33 -16.21 -6.63
N PHE A 28 27.96 -17.37 -6.41
CA PHE A 28 29.41 -17.51 -6.56
C PHE A 28 29.88 -17.20 -7.98
N ILE A 29 29.13 -17.64 -9.01
CA ILE A 29 29.43 -17.35 -10.42
C ILE A 29 29.33 -15.85 -10.72
N TRP A 30 28.34 -15.17 -10.13
CA TRP A 30 28.12 -13.74 -10.33
C TRP A 30 28.91 -12.86 -9.36
N GLU A 31 29.78 -13.44 -8.53
CA GLU A 31 30.55 -12.73 -7.50
C GLU A 31 29.67 -11.89 -6.56
N ILE A 32 28.44 -12.35 -6.31
CA ILE A 32 27.49 -11.74 -5.37
C ILE A 32 27.32 -12.61 -4.13
N ASN A 33 27.05 -11.97 -2.99
CA ASN A 33 26.77 -12.70 -1.76
C ASN A 33 25.32 -13.23 -1.76
N SER A 34 25.13 -14.54 -2.01
CA SER A 34 23.82 -15.21 -1.95
C SER A 34 23.17 -15.25 -0.57
N PHE A 35 23.94 -14.96 0.49
CA PHE A 35 23.47 -15.07 1.87
C PHE A 35 23.05 -13.73 2.48
N ASP A 36 23.18 -12.64 1.72
CA ASP A 36 22.93 -11.29 2.23
C ASP A 36 21.52 -10.77 1.92
N GLN A 37 21.01 -9.92 2.80
CA GLN A 37 19.66 -9.35 2.71
C GLN A 37 19.58 -7.87 3.12
N TRP A 38 20.62 -7.06 2.94
CA TRP A 38 20.58 -5.62 3.26
C TRP A 38 19.39 -4.86 2.65
N GLY A 39 18.92 -5.28 1.46
CA GLY A 39 17.82 -4.63 0.74
C GLY A 39 16.49 -4.56 1.51
N VAL A 40 16.28 -5.36 2.55
CA VAL A 40 15.03 -5.36 3.32
C VAL A 40 14.99 -4.30 4.42
N GLU A 41 16.14 -3.75 4.81
CA GLU A 41 16.23 -2.93 6.02
C GLU A 41 15.59 -1.55 5.86
N LEU A 42 15.77 -0.90 4.71
CA LEU A 42 15.24 0.44 4.47
C LEU A 42 13.71 0.45 4.49
N GLY A 43 13.09 -0.57 3.88
CA GLY A 43 11.64 -0.74 3.90
C GLY A 43 11.09 -0.92 5.32
N LYS A 44 11.77 -1.73 6.14
CA LYS A 44 11.41 -1.91 7.56
C LYS A 44 11.48 -0.59 8.33
N LYS A 45 12.55 0.19 8.15
CA LYS A 45 12.72 1.50 8.82
C LYS A 45 11.63 2.48 8.40
N LEU A 46 11.36 2.60 7.09
CA LEU A 46 10.33 3.50 6.57
C LEU A 46 8.92 3.11 7.03
N ALA A 47 8.62 1.81 7.09
CA ALA A 47 7.32 1.32 7.55
C ALA A 47 7.08 1.63 9.04
N ILE A 48 8.12 1.53 9.88
CA ILE A 48 8.02 1.88 11.30
C ILE A 48 7.69 3.37 11.47
N ASP A 49 8.35 4.25 10.71
CA ASP A 49 8.08 5.69 10.71
C ASP A 49 6.64 6.00 10.29
N ILE A 50 6.17 5.40 9.19
CA ILE A 50 4.81 5.59 8.71
C ILE A 50 3.80 5.05 9.73
N ARG A 51 4.09 3.91 10.36
CA ARG A 51 3.24 3.32 11.39
C ARG A 51 3.03 4.29 12.55
N GLN A 52 4.10 4.94 13.04
CA GLN A 52 3.96 5.92 14.13
C GLN A 52 3.09 7.10 13.71
N LYS A 53 3.32 7.66 12.50
CA LYS A 53 2.50 8.75 11.96
C LYS A 53 1.01 8.36 11.85
N LEU A 54 0.72 7.13 11.43
CA LEU A 54 -0.66 6.63 11.32
C LEU A 54 -1.32 6.41 12.68
N ILE A 55 -0.57 5.97 13.69
CA ILE A 55 -1.10 5.82 15.06
C ILE A 55 -1.47 7.21 15.59
N THR A 56 -0.57 8.20 15.50
CA THR A 56 -0.85 9.56 15.97
C THR A 56 -2.07 10.16 15.26
N ALA A 57 -2.16 10.01 13.93
CA ALA A 57 -3.26 10.54 13.13
C ALA A 57 -4.62 9.87 13.40
N ARG A 58 -4.62 8.68 14.00
CA ARG A 58 -5.85 8.00 14.44
C ARG A 58 -6.26 8.36 15.86
N THR A 59 -5.30 8.58 16.74
CA THR A 59 -5.57 8.87 18.16
C THR A 59 -5.97 10.31 18.40
N ASP A 60 -5.44 11.27 17.62
CA ASP A 60 -5.76 12.68 17.77
C ASP A 60 -6.80 13.14 16.73
N PRO A 61 -8.05 13.45 17.14
CA PRO A 61 -9.11 13.81 16.22
C PRO A 61 -8.91 15.18 15.54
N ASN A 62 -8.07 16.05 16.09
CA ASN A 62 -7.82 17.42 15.60
C ASN A 62 -6.46 17.57 14.90
N GLN A 63 -5.79 16.46 14.57
CA GLN A 63 -4.44 16.54 14.01
C GLN A 63 -4.42 17.09 12.57
N ALA A 64 -3.43 17.95 12.30
CA ALA A 64 -3.10 18.45 10.98
C ALA A 64 -2.81 17.30 9.99
N PRO A 65 -2.99 17.50 8.67
CA PRO A 65 -2.77 16.45 7.67
C PRO A 65 -1.37 15.83 7.81
N VAL A 66 -1.31 14.50 7.73
CA VAL A 66 -0.08 13.72 7.82
C VAL A 66 0.88 14.16 6.72
N ARG A 67 2.04 14.69 7.12
CA ARG A 67 3.12 15.10 6.22
C ARG A 67 4.20 14.02 6.14
N ALA A 68 4.39 13.48 4.94
CA ALA A 68 5.48 12.59 4.59
C ALA A 68 6.60 13.37 3.87
N ALA A 69 7.72 12.69 3.62
CA ALA A 69 8.88 13.29 2.95
C ALA A 69 8.59 13.73 1.51
N ASN A 70 7.58 13.14 0.85
CA ASN A 70 7.14 13.53 -0.47
C ASN A 70 5.64 13.93 -0.46
N PRO A 71 5.19 14.73 -1.44
CA PRO A 71 3.79 15.16 -1.51
C PRO A 71 2.85 14.00 -1.87
N ALA A 72 3.30 13.02 -2.66
CA ALA A 72 2.47 11.88 -3.09
C ALA A 72 2.07 10.98 -1.90
N THR A 73 3.02 10.57 -1.07
CA THR A 73 2.74 9.75 0.11
C THR A 73 1.91 10.52 1.13
N SER A 74 2.14 11.84 1.28
CA SER A 74 1.28 12.67 2.13
C SER A 74 -0.18 12.63 1.68
N ARG A 75 -0.45 12.77 0.37
CA ARG A 75 -1.81 12.71 -0.17
C ARG A 75 -2.47 11.35 0.09
N ILE A 76 -1.78 10.27 -0.23
CA ILE A 76 -2.31 8.90 -0.05
C ILE A 76 -2.55 8.59 1.42
N LEU A 77 -1.63 8.97 2.32
CA LEU A 77 -1.79 8.74 3.76
C LEU A 77 -3.01 9.50 4.32
N ASN A 78 -3.20 10.76 3.92
CA ASN A 78 -4.35 11.55 4.34
C ASN A 78 -5.67 10.96 3.82
N TYR A 79 -5.69 10.51 2.56
CA TYR A 79 -6.84 9.80 1.99
C TYR A 79 -7.16 8.53 2.77
N TYR A 80 -6.15 7.70 3.05
CA TYR A 80 -6.29 6.45 3.79
C TYR A 80 -6.82 6.66 5.21
N VAL A 81 -6.29 7.64 5.95
CA VAL A 81 -6.75 7.94 7.32
C VAL A 81 -8.19 8.43 7.31
N LYS A 82 -8.56 9.32 6.40
CA LYS A 82 -9.94 9.84 6.28
C LYS A 82 -10.93 8.71 6.00
N GLN A 83 -10.67 7.88 4.99
CA GLN A 83 -11.54 6.76 4.61
C GLN A 83 -11.67 5.74 5.75
N SER A 84 -10.57 5.46 6.45
CA SER A 84 -10.57 4.51 7.59
C SER A 84 -11.42 5.02 8.77
N ARG A 85 -11.44 6.34 9.03
CA ARG A 85 -12.27 6.94 10.07
C ARG A 85 -13.75 6.91 9.69
N GLU A 86 -14.08 7.24 8.44
CA GLU A 86 -15.47 7.19 7.94
C GLU A 86 -16.04 5.77 8.01
N ALA A 87 -15.27 4.76 7.60
CA ALA A 87 -15.69 3.36 7.71
C ALA A 87 -15.93 2.93 9.17
N PHE A 88 -15.08 3.35 10.10
CA PHE A 88 -15.24 3.05 11.52
C PHE A 88 -16.48 3.72 12.14
N LEU A 89 -16.82 4.94 11.73
CA LEU A 89 -18.01 5.63 12.23
C LEU A 89 -19.31 4.97 11.73
N LEU A 90 -19.34 4.53 10.47
CA LEU A 90 -20.49 3.86 9.88
C LEU A 90 -20.77 2.46 10.47
N GLU A 91 -19.78 1.83 11.11
CA GLU A 91 -19.96 0.55 11.82
C GLU A 91 -20.47 0.72 13.26
N ASN A 92 -20.33 1.89 13.89
CA ASN A 92 -20.71 2.12 15.30
C ASN A 92 -22.08 2.82 15.47
N ASP A 93 -22.68 3.35 14.40
CA ASP A 93 -24.02 3.93 14.40
C ASP A 93 -25.06 2.86 14.00
N GLU A 94 -25.48 1.99 14.94
CA GLU A 94 -26.59 1.04 14.72
C GLU A 94 -28.01 1.65 14.84
N ASP A 95 -28.16 2.96 15.11
CA ASP A 95 -29.47 3.61 15.29
C ASP A 95 -29.83 4.65 14.21
N VAL A 96 -29.46 4.42 12.95
CA VAL A 96 -29.92 5.25 11.83
C VAL A 96 -30.47 4.38 10.70
N GLU A 97 -31.73 4.60 10.34
CA GLU A 97 -32.43 3.95 9.23
C GLU A 97 -31.74 4.29 7.90
N VAL A 98 -30.75 3.48 7.51
CA VAL A 98 -29.97 3.68 6.27
C VAL A 98 -30.82 3.23 5.07
N SER A 99 -31.22 4.20 4.25
CA SER A 99 -31.48 3.95 2.83
C SER A 99 -30.28 3.21 2.28
N ARG A 100 -30.45 1.92 1.93
CA ARG A 100 -29.38 1.05 1.41
C ARG A 100 -28.77 1.62 0.13
N GLN A 101 -27.85 2.56 0.26
CA GLN A 101 -26.83 2.82 -0.76
C GLN A 101 -25.62 1.99 -0.36
N PRO A 102 -25.23 0.98 -1.16
CA PRO A 102 -24.14 0.09 -0.80
C PRO A 102 -22.84 0.89 -0.66
N ASN A 103 -22.26 0.86 0.55
CA ASN A 103 -20.94 1.40 0.82
C ASN A 103 -19.91 0.65 -0.05
N PRO A 104 -19.13 1.33 -0.91
CA PRO A 104 -18.11 0.68 -1.72
C PRO A 104 -16.84 0.43 -0.89
N THR A 105 -16.93 -0.40 0.15
CA THR A 105 -15.75 -1.11 0.66
C THR A 105 -15.59 -2.36 -0.19
N THR A 106 -14.46 -2.45 -0.89
CA THR A 106 -13.99 -3.63 -1.64
C THR A 106 -14.81 -4.06 -2.87
N GLU A 107 -15.18 -3.11 -3.73
CA GLU A 107 -15.28 -3.43 -5.15
C GLU A 107 -13.93 -3.08 -5.80
N ILE A 108 -13.33 -4.03 -6.51
CA ILE A 108 -12.02 -3.92 -7.18
C ILE A 108 -12.03 -2.68 -8.08
N THR A 109 -11.63 -1.53 -7.56
CA THR A 109 -11.57 -0.32 -8.37
C THR A 109 -10.23 -0.33 -9.08
N ARG A 110 -10.19 -0.88 -10.29
CA ARG A 110 -9.16 -0.51 -11.28
C ARG A 110 -9.35 0.97 -11.63
N LYS A 111 -9.08 1.89 -10.71
CA LYS A 111 -8.95 3.31 -11.06
C LYS A 111 -7.64 3.46 -11.81
N THR A 112 -7.73 3.95 -13.03
CA THR A 112 -6.57 4.12 -13.91
C THR A 112 -5.97 5.49 -13.70
N HIS A 113 -4.75 5.70 -14.22
CA HIS A 113 -3.95 6.92 -14.08
C HIS A 113 -4.72 8.23 -14.39
N ALA A 114 -5.75 8.18 -15.26
CA ALA A 114 -6.58 9.33 -15.61
C ALA A 114 -7.45 9.86 -14.45
N ASP A 115 -7.81 9.02 -13.48
CA ASP A 115 -8.67 9.40 -12.36
C ASP A 115 -7.91 10.18 -11.27
N PHE A 116 -6.59 10.01 -11.20
CA PHE A 116 -5.73 10.65 -10.19
C PHE A 116 -5.02 11.90 -10.70
N PHE A 117 -4.86 12.02 -12.02
CA PHE A 117 -4.28 13.18 -12.69
C PHE A 117 -5.14 13.52 -13.92
N PRO A 118 -6.21 14.33 -13.76
CA PRO A 118 -6.96 14.81 -14.90
C PRO A 118 -6.04 15.64 -15.81
N PRO A 119 -6.18 15.56 -17.15
CA PRO A 119 -5.36 16.33 -18.07
C PRO A 119 -5.52 17.83 -17.80
N GLU A 120 -4.45 18.60 -17.96
CA GLU A 120 -4.45 20.05 -17.77
C GLU A 120 -5.51 20.68 -18.69
N GLY A 121 -6.65 21.02 -18.10
CA GLY A 121 -7.83 21.53 -18.79
C GLY A 121 -8.57 22.48 -17.87
N THR A 122 -8.25 23.77 -18.06
CA THR A 122 -8.93 24.96 -17.51
C THR A 122 -9.07 25.02 -16.00
N GLY A 123 -8.09 25.68 -15.37
CA GLY A 123 -8.18 26.09 -13.97
C GLY A 123 -9.42 26.95 -13.73
N ASP A 124 -10.35 26.41 -12.94
CA ASP A 124 -11.37 27.20 -12.26
C ASP A 124 -10.70 27.91 -11.09
N LEU A 125 -10.17 29.11 -11.36
CA LEU A 125 -9.80 30.06 -10.33
C LEU A 125 -11.08 30.72 -9.87
N GLY A 126 -11.66 30.18 -8.80
CA GLY A 126 -12.84 30.71 -8.13
C GLY A 126 -12.76 32.24 -7.97
N GLY A 127 -13.47 32.93 -8.86
CA GLY A 127 -13.60 34.37 -8.91
C GLY A 127 -15.06 34.71 -8.63
N GLY A 128 -15.29 35.40 -7.51
CA GLY A 128 -16.62 35.78 -7.04
C GLY A 128 -17.43 36.54 -8.08
N ALA A 129 -18.75 36.40 -7.96
CA ALA A 129 -19.76 37.08 -8.74
C ALA A 129 -19.51 38.61 -8.80
N GLY A 130 -18.91 39.05 -9.91
CA GLY A 130 -18.88 40.45 -10.33
C GLY A 130 -19.74 40.61 -11.57
N LYS A 131 -20.96 41.13 -11.40
CA LYS A 131 -21.78 41.68 -12.48
C LYS A 131 -21.04 42.88 -13.10
N LEU A 132 -20.83 42.87 -14.42
CA LEU A 132 -20.68 44.10 -15.20
C LEU A 132 -21.41 43.94 -16.54
N SER A 133 -22.19 44.98 -16.83
CA SER A 133 -23.03 45.36 -17.98
C SER A 133 -23.17 44.42 -19.17
#